data_AF-A0A2V6TA76-F1
#
_entry.id   AF-A0A2V6TA76-F1
#
_cell.length_a   1.000
_cell.length_b   1.000
_cell.length_c   1.000
_cell.angle_alpha   90.00
_cell.angle_beta   90.00
_cell.angle_gamma   90.00
#
_symmetry.space_group_name_H-M   'P 1'
#
loop_
_entity.id
_entity.type
_entity.pdbx_description
1 polymer ?
#
loop_
_entity_poly.entity_id
_entity_poly.type
_entity_poly.pdbx_seq_one_letter_code
_entity_poly.pdbx_strand_id
1 'polypeptide(L)'
;MVARRLLTLLLLAGMVSLVALAYASPPDALWESGIYDDADLDDVVLDVVTLTAIPAPGVVLLDYPRDALETLPVGKPRQVSLVLLDSFESRAPPLR
;
A
#
# COMPACT_ATOMS: atom_id res chain seq x y z
N MET A 1 9.84 8.14 -35.97
CA MET A 1 11.14 8.43 -35.29
C MET A 1 11.15 9.76 -34.55
N VAL A 2 10.61 10.85 -35.11
CA VAL A 2 10.58 12.18 -34.47
C VAL A 2 9.79 12.18 -33.15
N ALA A 3 8.57 11.62 -33.14
CA ALA A 3 7.74 11.55 -31.92
C ALA A 3 8.44 10.83 -30.75
N ARG A 4 9.13 9.71 -31.03
CA ARG A 4 9.90 8.97 -30.02
C ARG A 4 11.03 9.84 -29.44
N ARG A 5 11.75 10.57 -30.30
CA ARG A 5 12.84 11.46 -29.86
C ARG A 5 12.31 12.62 -29.02
N LEU A 6 11.18 13.22 -29.42
CA LEU A 6 10.53 14.28 -28.64
C LEU A 6 10.08 13.79 -27.27
N LEU A 7 9.47 12.60 -27.20
CA LEU A 7 9.09 11.98 -25.93
C LEU A 7 10.30 11.72 -25.04
N THR A 8 11.39 11.18 -25.59
CA THR A 8 12.63 10.98 -24.84
C THR A 8 13.20 12.29 -24.30
N LEU A 9 13.21 13.35 -25.13
CA LEU A 9 13.68 14.67 -24.69
C LEU A 9 12.78 15.28 -23.61
N LEU A 10 11.47 15.13 -23.72
CA LEU A 10 10.51 15.59 -22.72
C LEU A 10 10.71 14.86 -21.38
N LEU A 11 10.86 13.54 -21.41
CA LEU A 11 11.12 12.74 -20.22
C LEU A 11 12.45 13.12 -19.57
N LEU A 12 13.50 13.31 -20.36
CA LEU A 12 14.81 13.72 -19.86
C LEU A 12 14.74 15.12 -19.25
N ALA A 13 14.11 16.07 -19.94
CA ALA A 13 13.92 17.42 -19.44
C ALA A 13 13.14 17.42 -18.12
N GLY A 14 12.05 16.65 -18.06
CA GLY A 14 11.27 16.45 -16.84
C GLY A 14 12.11 15.91 -15.70
N MET A 15 12.80 14.78 -15.89
CA MET A 15 13.66 14.19 -14.86
C MET A 15 14.72 15.16 -14.32
N VAL A 16 15.35 15.92 -15.20
CA VAL A 16 16.38 16.91 -14.81
C VAL A 16 15.74 18.10 -14.08
N SER A 17 14.52 18.52 -14.44
CA SER A 17 13.87 19.66 -13.81
C SER A 17 13.18 19.34 -12.49
N LEU A 18 12.91 18.06 -12.16
CA LEU A 18 12.20 17.66 -10.94
C LEU A 18 12.80 18.27 -9.67
N VAL A 19 14.13 18.21 -9.51
CA VAL A 19 14.80 18.75 -8.30
C VAL A 19 14.59 20.26 -8.19
N ALA A 20 14.80 21.00 -9.28
CA ALA A 20 14.62 22.45 -9.28
C ALA A 20 13.16 22.85 -8.99
N LEU A 21 12.19 22.07 -9.47
CA LEU A 21 10.77 22.28 -9.18
C LEU A 21 10.45 21.98 -7.71
N ALA A 22 11.01 20.91 -7.13
CA ALA A 22 10.79 20.58 -5.72
C ALA A 22 11.34 21.63 -4.74
N TYR A 23 12.38 22.36 -5.15
CA TYR A 23 12.94 23.49 -4.39
C TYR A 23 12.44 24.86 -4.88
N ALA A 24 11.49 24.92 -5.82
CA ALA A 24 10.85 26.17 -6.18
C ALA A 24 10.11 26.76 -4.97
N SER A 25 9.69 28.02 -5.00
CA SER A 25 9.02 28.65 -3.85
C SER A 25 7.49 28.57 -3.96
N PRO A 26 6.77 28.03 -2.95
CA PRO A 26 7.29 27.36 -1.76
C PRO A 26 7.86 25.97 -2.09
N PRO A 27 8.90 25.49 -1.38
CA PRO A 27 9.43 24.15 -1.60
C PRO A 27 8.37 23.08 -1.33
N ASP A 28 8.46 21.96 -2.05
CA ASP A 28 7.64 20.80 -1.79
C ASP A 28 7.83 20.37 -0.32
N ALA A 29 6.72 20.05 0.34
CA ALA A 29 6.75 19.58 1.72
C ALA A 29 7.42 18.20 1.79
N LEU A 30 8.43 18.07 2.64
CA LEU A 30 9.19 16.82 2.80
C LEU A 30 8.43 15.78 3.64
N TRP A 31 7.67 16.22 4.66
CA TRP A 31 6.97 15.35 5.60
C TRP A 31 5.60 15.92 5.94
N GLU A 32 4.61 15.56 5.13
CA GLU A 32 3.21 15.79 5.46
C GLU A 32 2.79 14.84 6.59
N SER A 33 2.27 15.40 7.69
CA SER A 33 1.78 14.62 8.83
C SER A 33 0.66 13.67 8.39
N GLY A 34 0.65 12.46 8.94
CA GLY A 34 -0.26 11.39 8.57
C GLY A 34 0.26 10.54 7.42
N ILE A 35 0.99 11.09 6.44
CA ILE A 35 1.41 10.32 5.26
C ILE A 35 2.69 9.51 5.52
N TYR A 36 3.61 10.08 6.31
CA TYR A 36 4.96 9.53 6.44
C TYR A 36 5.31 9.04 7.85
N ASP A 37 4.50 9.38 8.84
CA ASP A 37 4.73 9.13 10.27
C ASP A 37 3.85 8.04 10.87
N ASP A 38 3.27 7.17 10.03
CA ASP A 38 2.39 6.06 10.45
C ASP A 38 1.09 6.55 11.15
N ALA A 39 0.68 7.78 10.86
CA ALA A 39 -0.49 8.43 11.45
C ALA A 39 -1.65 8.64 10.45
N ASP A 40 -1.77 7.81 9.41
CA ASP A 40 -2.90 7.83 8.46
C ASP A 40 -4.12 7.04 8.94
N LEU A 41 -4.04 6.43 10.12
CA LEU A 41 -5.13 5.70 10.79
C LEU A 41 -5.55 4.41 10.07
N ASP A 42 -4.66 3.79 9.29
CA ASP A 42 -4.91 2.48 8.71
C ASP A 42 -5.05 1.38 9.79
N ASP A 43 -4.34 1.54 10.91
CA ASP A 43 -4.47 0.78 12.15
C ASP A 43 -5.89 0.82 12.73
N VAL A 44 -6.53 1.99 12.76
CA VAL A 44 -7.91 2.16 13.20
C VAL A 44 -8.87 1.41 12.29
N VAL A 45 -8.63 1.41 10.97
CA VAL A 45 -9.45 0.63 10.03
C VAL A 45 -9.33 -0.86 10.35
N LEU A 46 -8.12 -1.35 10.59
CA LEU A 46 -7.89 -2.74 10.99
C LEU A 46 -8.60 -3.08 12.30
N ASP A 47 -8.52 -2.19 13.29
CA ASP A 47 -9.16 -2.35 14.59
C ASP A 47 -10.69 -2.39 14.47
N VAL A 48 -11.28 -1.44 13.72
CA VAL A 48 -12.72 -1.40 13.48
C VAL A 48 -13.18 -2.64 12.75
N VAL A 49 -12.47 -3.07 11.70
CA VAL A 49 -12.81 -4.30 10.96
C VAL A 49 -12.71 -5.51 11.88
N THR A 50 -11.69 -5.60 12.73
CA THR A 50 -11.50 -6.71 13.67
C THR A 50 -12.59 -6.74 14.74
N LEU A 51 -12.98 -5.58 15.27
CA LEU A 51 -14.03 -5.46 16.30
C LEU A 51 -15.44 -5.69 15.74
N THR A 52 -15.68 -5.29 14.49
CA THR A 52 -16.99 -5.43 13.83
C THR A 52 -17.12 -6.71 13.01
N ALA A 53 -16.02 -7.45 12.84
CA ALA A 53 -16.05 -8.76 12.20
C ALA A 53 -17.02 -9.66 12.95
N ILE A 54 -18.08 -10.08 12.26
CA ILE A 54 -18.86 -11.22 12.71
C ILE A 54 -17.90 -12.41 12.66
N PRO A 55 -17.62 -13.10 13.79
CA PRO A 55 -16.84 -14.31 13.73
C PRO A 55 -17.51 -15.21 12.70
N ALA A 56 -16.76 -15.60 11.66
CA ALA A 56 -17.30 -16.49 10.65
C ALA A 56 -17.96 -17.65 11.42
N PRO A 57 -19.27 -17.94 11.18
CA PRO A 57 -19.87 -19.10 11.81
C PRO A 57 -18.94 -20.25 11.48
N GLY A 58 -18.40 -20.91 12.52
CA GLY A 58 -17.45 -22.01 12.33
C GLY A 58 -18.04 -22.91 11.28
N VAL A 59 -17.35 -23.04 10.13
CA VAL A 59 -17.96 -23.45 8.86
C VAL A 59 -18.82 -24.69 9.08
N VAL A 60 -20.14 -24.49 9.24
CA VAL A 60 -21.10 -25.58 9.20
C VAL A 60 -21.29 -25.80 7.72
N LEU A 61 -20.61 -26.81 7.19
CA LEU A 61 -20.81 -27.32 5.84
C LEU A 61 -22.28 -27.74 5.73
N LEU A 62 -23.14 -26.82 5.30
CA LEU A 62 -24.47 -27.15 4.83
C LEU A 62 -24.31 -27.96 3.55
N ASP A 63 -24.89 -29.15 3.54
CA ASP A 63 -24.87 -30.10 2.42
C ASP A 63 -25.65 -29.48 1.25
N TYR A 64 -24.95 -28.69 0.43
CA TYR A 64 -25.49 -28.04 -0.76
C TYR A 64 -25.15 -28.89 -2.01
N PRO A 65 -26.09 -29.08 -2.96
CA PRO A 65 -25.93 -30.05 -4.06
C PRO A 65 -24.71 -29.70 -4.93
N ARG A 66 -23.89 -30.72 -5.16
CA ARG A 66 -22.48 -30.66 -5.60
C ARG A 66 -22.25 -30.43 -7.10
N ASP A 67 -23.09 -29.67 -7.80
CA ASP A 67 -22.99 -29.64 -9.27
C ASP A 67 -22.31 -28.41 -9.88
N ALA A 68 -21.83 -27.42 -9.10
CA ALA A 68 -21.10 -26.29 -9.70
C ALA A 68 -20.17 -25.55 -8.73
N LEU A 69 -19.24 -26.25 -8.07
CA LEU A 69 -18.12 -25.56 -7.41
C LEU A 69 -16.80 -26.18 -7.85
N GLU A 70 -16.10 -25.49 -8.74
CA GLU A 70 -14.69 -25.74 -8.96
C GLU A 70 -14.00 -25.56 -7.61
N THR A 71 -13.56 -26.68 -7.04
CA THR A 71 -12.92 -26.69 -5.73
C THR A 71 -11.53 -26.10 -5.89
N LEU A 72 -11.41 -24.78 -5.72
CA LEU A 72 -10.11 -24.18 -5.46
C LEU A 72 -9.64 -24.75 -4.12
N PRO A 73 -8.49 -25.45 -4.07
CA PRO A 73 -7.97 -25.93 -2.81
C PRO A 73 -7.70 -24.70 -1.95
N VAL A 74 -8.46 -24.57 -0.86
CA VAL A 74 -8.12 -23.63 0.21
C VAL A 74 -6.78 -24.12 0.76
N GLY A 75 -5.71 -23.49 0.29
CA GLY A 75 -4.38 -23.73 0.83
C GLY A 75 -4.42 -23.50 2.33
N LYS A 76 -3.68 -24.30 3.09
CA LYS A 76 -3.50 -24.10 4.53
C LYS A 76 -3.34 -22.60 4.81
N PRO A 77 -3.97 -22.02 5.86
CA PRO A 77 -3.74 -20.64 6.22
C PRO A 77 -2.23 -20.46 6.32
N ARG A 78 -1.65 -19.72 5.39
CA ARG A 78 -0.24 -19.41 5.43
C ARG A 78 -0.10 -18.56 6.68
N GLN A 79 0.62 -19.08 7.67
CA GLN A 79 1.01 -18.30 8.82
C GLN A 79 1.91 -17.19 8.27
N VAL A 80 1.32 -16.04 7.97
CA VAL A 80 2.06 -14.88 7.52
C VAL A 80 2.71 -14.37 8.79
N SER A 81 4.02 -14.57 8.91
CA SER A 81 4.78 -13.84 9.91
C SER A 81 4.54 -12.37 9.62
N LEU A 82 3.98 -11.64 10.58
CA LEU A 82 4.09 -10.18 10.55
C LEU A 82 5.58 -9.90 10.59
N VAL A 83 6.13 -9.59 9.41
CA VAL A 83 7.47 -9.06 9.32
C VAL A 83 7.31 -7.64 9.79
N LEU A 84 7.69 -7.39 11.04
CA LEU A 84 7.95 -6.04 11.53
C LEU A 84 9.00 -5.49 10.57
N LEU A 85 8.55 -4.65 9.63
CA LEU A 85 9.46 -3.96 8.73
C LEU A 85 10.38 -3.14 9.63
N ASP A 86 11.68 -3.37 9.46
CA ASP A 86 12.69 -2.69 10.25
C ASP A 86 12.50 -1.18 10.09
N SER A 87 12.54 -0.44 11.21
CA SER A 87 12.28 1.01 11.26
C SER A 87 13.16 1.84 10.32
N PHE A 88 14.21 1.25 9.76
CA PHE A 88 15.09 1.83 8.76
C PHE A 88 14.48 1.96 7.35
N GLU A 89 13.33 1.34 7.07
CA GLU A 89 12.55 1.53 5.83
C GLU A 89 11.43 2.57 5.99
N SER A 90 11.34 3.23 7.15
CA SER A 90 10.31 4.25 7.39
C SER A 90 10.61 5.50 6.55
N ARG A 91 9.57 6.00 5.87
CA ARG A 91 9.59 7.33 5.23
C ARG A 91 9.44 8.47 6.24
N ALA A 92 9.38 8.13 7.53
CA ALA A 92 9.19 9.09 8.60
C ALA A 92 10.29 10.15 8.63
N PRO A 93 9.94 11.38 9.07
CA PRO A 93 10.93 12.40 9.32
C PRO A 93 12.03 11.91 10.27
N PRO A 94 13.27 12.40 10.12
CA PRO A 94 14.33 12.09 11.06
C PRO A 94 13.92 12.55 12.46
N LEU A 95 14.16 11.69 13.45
CA LEU A 95 13.93 12.00 14.86
C LEU A 95 14.81 13.21 15.23
N ARG A 96 14.17 14.28 15.71
CA ARG A 96 14.86 15.50 16.18
C ARG A 96 15.57 15.27 17.51
#